data_AF-A0A949TN76-F1
#
_entry.id   AF-A0A949TN76-F1
#
_cell.length_a   1.000
_cell.length_b   1.000
_cell.length_c   1.000
_cell.angle_alpha   90.00
_cell.angle_beta   90.00
_cell.angle_gamma   90.00
#
_symmetry.space_group_name_H-M   'P 1'
#
loop_
_entity.id
_entity.type
_entity.pdbx_description
1 polymer ?
#
loop_
_entity_poly.entity_id
_entity_poly.type
_entity_poly.pdbx_seq_one_letter_code
_entity_poly.pdbx_strand_id
1 'polypeptide(L)'
;MSNQTQECIEEYIKTNYKGGLIGISKLTELCNQPAWEIYSILKKLESQEKLKIITRYFCPEIHRIPDEKVPFCPECDLKYADSDIITVVYIEPI
;
A
#
# COMPACT_ATOMS: atom_id res chain seq x y z
N MET A 1 2.31 -8.45 -19.71
CA MET A 1 2.25 -6.99 -19.49
C MET A 1 2.57 -6.59 -18.04
N SER A 2 3.21 -7.41 -17.20
CA SER A 2 3.42 -7.11 -15.77
C SER A 2 4.86 -6.74 -15.36
N ASN A 3 5.79 -6.56 -16.31
CA ASN A 3 7.19 -6.27 -15.95
C ASN A 3 7.42 -4.77 -15.70
N GLN A 4 6.77 -3.89 -16.46
CA GLN A 4 6.99 -2.44 -16.35
C GLN A 4 6.54 -1.87 -14.99
N THR A 5 5.40 -2.34 -14.46
CA THR A 5 4.90 -1.94 -13.14
C THR A 5 5.82 -2.44 -12.02
N GLN A 6 6.34 -3.67 -12.16
CA GLN A 6 7.29 -4.24 -11.22
C GLN A 6 8.62 -3.48 -11.23
N GLU A 7 9.17 -3.22 -12.42
CA GLU A 7 10.40 -2.43 -12.59
C GLU A 7 10.26 -1.04 -11.98
N CYS A 8 9.13 -0.36 -12.20
CA CYS A 8 8.84 0.95 -11.60
C CYS A 8 8.85 0.90 -10.06
N ILE A 9 8.17 -0.08 -9.46
CA ILE A 9 8.12 -0.23 -8.00
C ILE A 9 9.50 -0.60 -7.45
N GLU A 10 10.21 -1.54 -8.07
CA GLU A 10 11.56 -1.95 -7.67
C GLU A 10 12.55 -0.77 -7.76
N GLU A 11 12.47 0.05 -8.82
CA GLU A 11 13.28 1.27 -8.97
C GLU A 11 12.97 2.30 -7.88
N TYR A 12 11.69 2.55 -7.61
CA TYR A 12 11.27 3.46 -6.54
C TYR A 12 11.82 3.02 -5.18
N ILE A 13 11.69 1.73 -4.84
CA ILE A 13 12.20 1.18 -3.58
C ILE A 13 13.72 1.33 -3.50
N LYS A 14 14.43 1.06 -4.59
CA LYS A 14 15.90 1.11 -4.62
C LYS A 14 16.45 2.53 -4.50
N THR A 15 15.78 3.52 -5.09
CA THR A 15 16.35 4.87 -5.29
C THR A 15 15.73 5.93 -4.38
N ASN A 16 14.44 5.81 -4.05
CA ASN A 16 13.66 6.86 -3.41
C ASN A 16 13.13 6.47 -2.03
N TYR A 17 12.91 5.17 -1.77
CA TYR A 17 12.41 4.74 -0.47
C TYR A 17 13.50 4.78 0.59
N LYS A 18 13.29 5.58 1.65
CA LYS A 18 14.24 5.78 2.76
C LYS A 18 13.74 5.19 4.08
N GLY A 19 12.83 4.22 4.01
CA GLY A 19 12.04 3.77 5.16
C GLY A 19 10.83 4.68 5.39
N GLY A 20 9.70 4.12 5.80
CA GLY A 20 8.49 4.88 6.13
C GLY A 20 7.23 4.30 5.53
N LEU A 21 6.07 4.85 5.91
CA LEU A 21 4.80 4.48 5.28
C LEU A 21 4.70 5.21 3.93
N ILE A 22 4.38 4.47 2.86
CA ILE A 22 4.01 5.04 1.57
C ILE A 22 2.55 4.74 1.26
N GLY A 23 1.80 5.75 0.85
CA GLY A 23 0.44 5.56 0.35
C GLY A 23 0.42 4.83 -0.98
N ILE A 24 -0.51 3.90 -1.15
CA ILE A 24 -0.69 3.18 -2.43
C ILE A 24 -1.04 4.17 -3.55
N SER A 25 -1.81 5.21 -3.25
CA SER A 25 -2.10 6.32 -4.18
C SER A 25 -0.83 6.95 -4.77
N LYS A 26 0.25 7.04 -3.98
CA LYS A 26 1.51 7.60 -4.46
C LYS A 26 2.18 6.69 -5.49
N LEU A 27 2.14 5.38 -5.28
CA LEU A 27 2.66 4.39 -6.23
C LEU A 27 1.81 4.30 -7.49
N THR A 28 0.49 4.46 -7.37
CA THR A 28 -0.40 4.50 -8.54
C THR A 28 -0.10 5.71 -9.43
N GLU A 29 0.14 6.88 -8.83
CA GLU A 29 0.55 8.09 -9.56
C GLU A 29 1.93 7.91 -10.21
N LEU A 30 2.89 7.38 -9.46
CA LEU A 30 4.27 7.21 -9.93
C LEU A 30 4.37 6.23 -11.09
N CYS A 31 3.71 5.08 -10.98
CA CYS A 31 3.80 4.03 -11.99
C CYS A 31 2.70 4.12 -13.06
N ASN A 32 1.78 5.08 -12.93
CA ASN A 32 0.60 5.25 -13.80
C ASN A 32 -0.19 3.94 -13.96
N GLN A 33 -0.46 3.27 -12.83
CA GLN A 33 -1.18 2.00 -12.78
C GLN A 33 -2.27 2.05 -11.71
N PRO A 34 -3.36 1.28 -11.86
CA PRO A 34 -4.42 1.24 -10.87
C PRO A 34 -3.96 0.55 -9.58
N ALA A 35 -4.59 0.91 -8.46
CA ALA A 35 -4.21 0.41 -7.13
C ALA A 35 -4.16 -1.12 -7.04
N TRP A 36 -5.14 -1.81 -7.64
CA TRP A 36 -5.20 -3.28 -7.63
C TRP A 36 -3.97 -3.93 -8.29
N GLU A 37 -3.39 -3.29 -9.32
CA GLU A 37 -2.19 -3.80 -9.99
C GLU A 37 -0.96 -3.56 -9.12
N ILE A 38 -0.84 -2.37 -8.52
CA ILE A 38 0.21 -2.06 -7.54
C ILE A 38 0.19 -3.09 -6.40
N TYR A 39 -0.97 -3.39 -5.82
CA TYR A 39 -1.10 -4.42 -4.78
C TYR A 39 -0.68 -5.80 -5.25
N SER A 40 -1.11 -6.20 -6.45
CA SER A 40 -0.78 -7.51 -7.02
C SER A 40 0.73 -7.68 -7.15
N ILE A 41 1.42 -6.67 -7.66
CA ILE A 41 2.88 -6.67 -7.80
C ILE A 41 3.58 -6.63 -6.44
N LEU A 42 3.12 -5.78 -5.52
CA LEU A 42 3.64 -5.72 -4.16
C LEU A 42 3.55 -7.08 -3.45
N LYS A 43 2.39 -7.74 -3.51
CA LYS A 43 2.19 -9.09 -2.94
C LYS A 43 3.04 -10.14 -3.62
N LYS A 44 3.22 -10.05 -4.94
CA LYS A 44 4.15 -10.91 -5.68
C LYS A 44 5.58 -10.75 -5.18
N LEU A 45 6.07 -9.52 -5.02
CA LEU A 45 7.43 -9.26 -4.54
C LEU A 45 7.62 -9.71 -3.08
N GLU A 46 6.58 -9.58 -2.25
CA GLU A 46 6.55 -10.13 -0.88
C GLU A 46 6.65 -11.66 -0.88
N SER A 47 5.90 -12.35 -1.74
CA SER A 47 5.96 -13.81 -1.89
C SER A 47 7.30 -14.33 -2.43
N GLN A 48 8.08 -13.45 -3.08
CA GLN A 48 9.42 -13.73 -3.59
C GLN A 48 10.51 -13.38 -2.56
N GLU A 49 10.14 -13.00 -1.34
CA GLU A 49 11.06 -12.59 -0.27
C GLU A 49 12.02 -11.47 -0.71
N LYS A 50 11.59 -10.62 -1.65
CA LYS A 50 12.36 -9.45 -2.08
C LYS A 50 12.13 -8.23 -1.19
N LEU A 51 11.00 -8.21 -0.50
CA LEU A 51 10.56 -7.15 0.38
C LEU A 51 9.54 -7.72 1.35
N LYS A 52 9.38 -7.06 2.49
CA LYS A 52 8.30 -7.37 3.44
C LYS A 52 7.34 -6.20 3.50
N ILE A 53 6.04 -6.46 3.41
CA ILE A 53 5.02 -5.43 3.34
C ILE A 53 4.17 -5.45 4.59
N ILE A 54 4.13 -4.31 5.29
CA ILE A 54 3.16 -4.10 6.36
C ILE A 54 2.10 -3.14 5.82
N THR A 55 0.94 -3.69 5.48
CA THR A 55 -0.23 -2.89 5.10
C THR A 55 -0.82 -2.23 6.35
N ARG A 56 -1.27 -0.99 6.24
CA ARG A 56 -2.06 -0.33 7.28
C ARG A 56 -3.21 0.43 6.63
N TYR A 57 -4.34 0.44 7.30
CA TYR A 57 -5.57 1.08 6.86
C TYR A 57 -5.87 2.29 7.74
N PHE A 58 -6.36 3.35 7.12
CA PHE A 58 -6.75 4.58 7.80
C PHE A 58 -8.10 5.05 7.26
N CYS A 59 -8.93 5.61 8.14
CA CYS A 59 -10.15 6.29 7.69
C CYS A 59 -9.79 7.66 7.06
N PRO A 60 -10.75 8.37 6.44
CA PRO A 60 -10.55 9.73 5.92
C PRO A 60 -10.04 10.73 6.98
N GLU A 61 -10.40 10.53 8.24
CA GLU A 61 -9.92 11.33 9.38
C GLU A 61 -8.53 10.92 9.90
N ILE A 62 -7.85 10.00 9.20
CA ILE A 62 -6.47 9.55 9.49
C ILE A 62 -6.36 8.77 10.82
N HIS A 63 -7.47 8.25 11.35
CA HIS A 63 -7.44 7.26 12.43
C HIS A 63 -7.01 5.90 11.88
N ARG A 64 -6.16 5.18 12.63
CA ARG A 64 -5.68 3.86 12.22
C ARG A 64 -6.79 2.83 12.42
N ILE A 65 -7.18 2.16 11.35
CA ILE A 65 -8.13 1.06 11.39
C ILE A 65 -7.36 -0.26 11.56
N PRO A 66 -7.63 -1.06 12.61
CA PRO A 66 -7.08 -2.41 12.72
C PRO A 66 -7.52 -3.28 11.54
N ASP A 67 -6.62 -4.10 11.02
CA ASP A 67 -6.84 -4.92 9.82
C ASP A 67 -8.10 -5.80 9.96
N GLU A 68 -8.37 -6.34 11.15
CA GLU A 68 -9.53 -7.18 11.44
C GLU A 68 -10.87 -6.42 11.50
N LYS A 69 -10.83 -5.09 11.49
CA LYS A 69 -12.01 -4.23 11.60
C LYS A 69 -12.33 -3.47 10.32
N VAL A 70 -11.49 -3.52 9.29
CA VAL A 70 -11.74 -2.84 8.01
C VAL A 70 -13.10 -3.29 7.42
N PRO A 71 -13.95 -2.37 6.92
CA PRO A 71 -13.74 -0.92 6.76
C PRO A 71 -14.36 -0.06 7.89
N PHE A 72 -14.52 -0.60 9.10
CA PHE A 72 -15.03 0.10 10.27
C PHE A 72 -13.90 0.77 11.07
N CYS A 73 -14.03 2.07 11.32
CA CYS A 73 -13.13 2.84 12.18
C CYS A 73 -13.66 2.88 13.62
N PRO A 74 -12.94 2.28 14.60
CA PRO A 74 -13.37 2.28 16.00
C PRO A 74 -13.35 3.66 16.66
N GLU A 75 -12.46 4.56 16.21
CA GLU A 75 -12.33 5.90 16.79
C GLU A 75 -13.47 6.82 16.32
N CYS A 76 -13.90 6.68 15.07
CA CYS A 76 -15.04 7.43 14.53
C CYS A 76 -16.39 6.77 14.83
N ASP A 77 -16.40 5.50 15.24
CA ASP A 77 -17.60 4.65 15.33
C ASP A 77 -18.40 4.60 14.02
N LEU A 78 -17.69 4.58 12.88
CA LEU A 78 -18.27 4.66 11.54
C LEU A 78 -17.70 3.58 10.61
N LYS A 79 -18.56 3.10 9.70
CA LYS A 79 -18.17 2.23 8.59
C LYS A 79 -18.00 3.08 7.33
N TYR A 80 -16.84 2.99 6.70
CA TYR A 80 -16.53 3.69 5.46
C TYR A 80 -16.68 2.76 4.24
N ALA A 81 -16.80 3.33 3.05
CA ALA A 81 -16.68 2.55 1.82
C ALA A 81 -15.21 2.20 1.57
N ASP A 82 -14.94 1.06 0.92
CA ASP A 82 -13.57 0.62 0.62
C ASP A 82 -12.78 1.67 -0.20
N SER A 83 -13.47 2.46 -1.02
CA SER A 83 -12.87 3.58 -1.79
C SER A 83 -12.35 4.72 -0.93
N ASP A 84 -12.90 4.89 0.28
CA ASP A 84 -12.58 5.99 1.18
C ASP A 84 -11.50 5.58 2.20
N ILE A 85 -11.16 4.28 2.25
CA ILE A 85 -10.10 3.76 3.11
C ILE A 85 -8.75 4.10 2.50
N ILE A 86 -7.99 4.92 3.22
CA ILE A 86 -6.61 5.22 2.87
C ILE A 86 -5.78 4.00 3.23
N THR A 87 -5.17 3.37 2.23
CA THR A 87 -4.27 2.26 2.47
C THR A 87 -2.83 2.66 2.19
N VAL A 88 -1.98 2.38 3.17
CA VAL A 88 -0.54 2.62 3.09
C VAL A 88 0.20 1.32 3.28
N VAL A 89 1.39 1.24 2.73
CA VAL A 89 2.30 0.11 2.90
C VAL A 89 3.62 0.60 3.48
N TYR A 90 4.12 -0.12 4.47
CA TYR A 90 5.51 -0.01 4.92
C TYR A 90 6.30 -1.11 4.22
N ILE A 91 7.45 -0.77 3.64
CA ILE A 91 8.32 -1.73 2.98
C ILE A 91 9.55 -1.93 3.87
N GLU A 92 9.77 -3.14 4.37
CA GLU A 92 11.03 -3.50 5.03
C GLU A 92 11.95 -4.14 3.99
N PRO A 93 13.18 -3.60 3.77
CA PRO A 93 14.19 -4.35 3.05
C PRO A 93 14.56 -5.60 3.86
N ILE A 94 14.70 -6.73 3.17
CA ILE A 94 15.13 -8.02 3.73
C ILE A 94 16.66 -8.08 3.72
#